data_AF-A0A1B6F2I9-F1
#
_entry.id   AF-A0A1B6F2I9-F1
#
_cell.length_a   1.000
_cell.length_b   1.000
_cell.length_c   1.000
_cell.angle_alpha   90.00
_cell.angle_beta   90.00
_cell.angle_gamma   90.00
#
_symmetry.space_group_name_H-M   'P 1'
#
loop_
_entity.id
_entity.type
_entity.pdbx_description
1 polymer ?
#
loop_
_entity_poly.entity_id
_entity_poly.type
_entity_poly.pdbx_seq_one_letter_code
_entity_poly.pdbx_strand_id
1 'polypeptide(L)'
;NVYSTPDPETAYNTFNNILQIALDFTCPVKKIKNTSKIKQLKYYDSEAKHLKESFLKALHRYELTKQIKDKEEMINKKRLYDMKLRNLKVTSTTSFIDQADNKSKALWQIINKERKGKCEEKPHIELEINGKVTNNSKEVAEHFNQYFSKIAENTLDQNKTIIIHPGTTLNRGIP
;
A
#
# COMPACT_ATOMS: atom_id res chain seq x y z
N ASN A 1 -38.85 20.45 -19.99
CA ASN A 1 -39.13 21.36 -18.86
C ASN A 1 -39.93 20.56 -17.83
N VAL A 2 -39.32 20.19 -16.70
CA VAL A 2 -39.93 19.26 -15.70
C VAL A 2 -41.08 19.91 -14.94
N TYR A 3 -41.09 21.24 -14.84
CA TYR A 3 -42.07 22.01 -14.06
C TYR A 3 -43.42 22.25 -14.74
N SER A 4 -43.65 21.70 -15.94
CA SER A 4 -44.86 21.99 -16.74
C SER A 4 -45.70 20.74 -17.07
N THR A 5 -45.42 19.60 -16.47
CA THR A 5 -46.20 18.37 -16.69
C THR A 5 -47.24 18.18 -15.59
N PRO A 6 -48.52 17.96 -15.93
CA PRO A 6 -49.60 17.81 -14.94
C PRO A 6 -49.52 16.47 -14.17
N ASP A 7 -48.78 15.50 -14.69
CA ASP A 7 -48.68 14.16 -14.15
C ASP A 7 -47.31 13.95 -13.42
N PRO A 8 -47.31 13.54 -12.14
CA PRO A 8 -46.09 13.36 -11.35
C PRO A 8 -45.14 12.29 -11.92
N GLU A 9 -45.71 11.23 -12.49
CA GLU A 9 -44.96 10.11 -13.08
C GLU A 9 -44.19 10.60 -14.32
N THR A 10 -44.85 11.40 -15.16
CA THR A 10 -44.25 12.03 -16.33
C THR A 10 -43.17 13.04 -15.95
N ALA A 11 -43.37 13.81 -14.88
CA ALA A 11 -42.37 14.74 -14.35
C ALA A 11 -41.10 14.00 -13.89
N TYR A 12 -41.28 12.93 -13.12
CA TYR A 12 -40.20 12.09 -12.61
C TYR A 12 -39.41 11.44 -13.75
N ASN A 13 -40.09 10.83 -14.72
CA ASN A 13 -39.45 10.19 -15.87
C ASN A 13 -38.66 11.19 -16.72
N THR A 14 -39.18 12.41 -16.90
CA THR A 14 -38.48 13.48 -17.62
C THR A 14 -37.21 13.90 -16.90
N PHE A 15 -37.29 14.11 -15.58
CA PHE A 15 -36.11 14.45 -14.76
C PHE A 15 -35.06 13.34 -14.79
N ASN A 16 -35.49 12.10 -14.57
CA ASN A 16 -34.59 10.95 -14.50
C ASN A 16 -33.85 10.74 -15.83
N ASN A 17 -34.55 10.93 -16.96
CA ASN A 17 -33.92 10.88 -18.28
C ASN A 17 -32.87 11.99 -18.49
N ILE A 18 -33.16 13.23 -18.07
CA ILE A 18 -32.19 14.33 -18.16
C ILE A 18 -30.95 14.03 -17.31
N LEU A 19 -31.16 13.54 -16.09
CA LEU A 19 -30.07 13.16 -15.18
C LEU A 19 -29.22 12.03 -15.77
N GLN A 20 -29.86 10.99 -16.31
CA GLN A 20 -29.18 9.85 -16.93
C GLN A 20 -28.31 10.31 -18.11
N ILE A 21 -28.86 11.14 -19.01
CA ILE A 21 -28.11 11.69 -20.15
C ILE A 21 -26.92 12.54 -19.68
N ALA A 22 -27.10 13.37 -18.66
CA ALA A 22 -26.03 14.18 -18.10
C ALA A 22 -24.92 13.32 -17.48
N LEU A 23 -25.28 12.25 -16.77
CA LEU A 23 -24.34 11.29 -16.22
C LEU A 23 -23.59 10.55 -17.32
N ASP A 24 -24.27 10.04 -18.35
CA ASP A 24 -23.65 9.33 -19.45
C ASP A 24 -22.70 10.22 -20.27
N PHE A 25 -23.03 11.52 -20.40
CA PHE A 25 -22.17 12.49 -21.10
C PHE A 25 -20.94 12.91 -20.28
N THR A 26 -21.09 13.09 -18.97
CA THR A 26 -20.01 13.60 -18.10
C THR A 26 -19.13 12.51 -17.50
N CYS A 27 -19.67 11.29 -17.36
CA CYS A 27 -19.00 10.15 -16.74
C CYS A 27 -18.83 9.01 -17.76
N PRO A 28 -17.76 9.03 -18.58
CA PRO A 28 -17.53 7.99 -19.57
C PRO A 28 -17.47 6.60 -18.93
N VAL A 29 -18.22 5.65 -19.50
CA VAL A 29 -18.31 4.28 -19.00
C VAL A 29 -16.95 3.59 -19.14
N LYS A 30 -16.19 3.55 -18.04
CA LYS A 30 -14.94 2.80 -18.00
C LYS A 30 -15.27 1.31 -17.92
N LYS A 31 -14.95 0.58 -18.99
CA LYS A 31 -14.92 -0.89 -18.95
C LYS A 31 -13.75 -1.31 -18.05
N ILE A 32 -14.01 -1.43 -16.76
CA ILE A 32 -13.05 -2.01 -15.82
C ILE A 32 -12.91 -3.48 -16.23
N LYS A 33 -11.74 -3.86 -16.73
CA LYS A 33 -11.42 -5.29 -16.84
C LYS A 33 -11.48 -5.83 -15.42
N ASN A 34 -12.48 -6.67 -15.13
CA ASN A 34 -12.47 -7.50 -13.94
C ASN A 34 -11.28 -8.45 -14.10
N THR A 35 -10.07 -7.99 -13.78
CA THR A 35 -8.93 -8.87 -13.64
C THR A 35 -9.30 -9.80 -12.51
N SER A 36 -9.69 -11.02 -12.87
CA SER A 36 -10.17 -12.07 -11.99
C SER A 36 -9.04 -12.55 -11.10
N LYS A 37 -8.66 -11.70 -10.15
CA LYS A 37 -7.98 -12.00 -8.91
C LYS A 37 -8.49 -10.98 -7.89
N ILE A 38 -9.81 -10.92 -7.70
CA ILE A 38 -10.28 -10.71 -6.33
C ILE A 38 -9.64 -11.89 -5.59
N LYS A 39 -8.49 -11.66 -4.96
CA LYS A 39 -7.96 -12.58 -3.97
C LYS A 39 -9.13 -12.69 -3.00
N GLN A 40 -9.94 -13.74 -3.13
CA GLN A 40 -10.93 -14.04 -2.12
C GLN A 40 -10.12 -13.97 -0.83
N LEU A 41 -10.46 -13.01 0.04
CA LEU A 41 -9.80 -12.95 1.33
C LEU A 41 -9.99 -14.36 1.87
N LYS A 42 -8.88 -15.07 2.12
CA LYS A 42 -8.86 -16.46 2.59
C LYS A 42 -9.61 -16.65 3.93
N TYR A 43 -10.19 -15.57 4.44
CA TYR A 43 -10.74 -15.33 5.77
C TYR A 43 -12.23 -14.98 5.71
N TYR A 44 -12.95 -15.30 4.62
CA TYR A 44 -14.39 -15.05 4.51
C TYR A 44 -15.17 -16.37 4.51
N ASP A 45 -15.73 -16.72 5.67
CA ASP A 45 -16.56 -17.92 5.83
C ASP A 45 -18.06 -17.59 5.66
N SER A 46 -18.88 -18.63 5.47
CA SER A 46 -20.33 -18.48 5.29
C SER A 46 -20.99 -17.82 6.51
N GLU A 47 -20.45 -18.03 7.70
CA GLU A 47 -20.95 -17.44 8.94
C GLU A 47 -20.68 -15.93 9.01
N ALA A 48 -19.47 -15.47 8.67
CA ALA A 48 -19.16 -14.05 8.58
C ALA A 48 -20.02 -13.35 7.51
N LYS A 49 -20.36 -14.04 6.42
CA LYS A 49 -21.32 -13.55 5.44
C LYS A 49 -22.69 -13.32 6.06
N HIS A 50 -23.23 -14.31 6.77
CA HIS A 50 -24.51 -14.19 7.44
C HIS A 50 -24.52 -13.08 8.51
N LEU A 51 -23.44 -12.98 9.30
CA LEU A 51 -23.29 -11.91 10.30
C LEU A 51 -23.23 -10.52 9.66
N LYS A 52 -22.54 -10.38 8.52
CA LYS A 52 -22.53 -9.15 7.73
C LYS A 52 -23.93 -8.79 7.25
N GLU A 53 -24.67 -9.73 6.68
CA GLU A 53 -26.04 -9.51 6.21
C GLU A 53 -26.96 -9.11 7.36
N SER A 54 -26.84 -9.77 8.52
CA SER A 54 -27.60 -9.42 9.73
C SER A 54 -27.29 -8.02 10.23
N PHE A 55 -26.00 -7.63 10.27
CA PHE A 55 -25.57 -6.27 10.61
C PHE A 55 -26.15 -5.23 9.63
N LEU A 56 -26.05 -5.47 8.31
CA LEU A 56 -26.56 -4.54 7.31
C LEU A 56 -28.08 -4.37 7.41
N LYS A 57 -28.83 -5.44 7.68
CA LYS A 57 -30.29 -5.37 7.93
C LYS A 57 -30.61 -4.51 9.16
N ALA A 58 -29.84 -4.64 10.24
CA ALA A 58 -30.04 -3.85 11.45
C ALA A 58 -29.61 -2.39 11.26
N LEU A 59 -28.55 -2.13 10.50
CA LEU A 59 -28.12 -0.79 10.12
C LEU A 59 -29.22 -0.07 9.34
N HIS A 60 -29.75 -0.71 8.29
CA HIS A 60 -30.83 -0.16 7.48
C HIS A 60 -32.08 0.12 8.33
N ARG A 61 -32.43 -0.80 9.25
CA ARG A 61 -33.54 -0.59 10.19
C ARG A 61 -33.34 0.65 11.05
N TYR A 62 -32.17 0.78 11.68
CA TYR A 62 -31.84 1.95 12.47
C TYR A 62 -31.82 3.23 11.64
N GLU A 63 -31.37 3.16 10.39
CA GLU A 63 -31.36 4.32 9.49
C GLU A 63 -32.77 4.83 9.19
N LEU A 64 -33.75 3.92 9.05
CA LEU A 64 -35.15 4.26 8.84
C LEU A 64 -35.87 4.72 10.11
N THR A 65 -35.69 4.02 11.23
CA THR A 65 -36.48 4.26 12.45
C THR A 65 -35.86 5.31 13.37
N LYS A 66 -34.54 5.46 13.34
CA LYS A 66 -33.73 6.27 14.27
C LYS A 66 -33.95 5.96 15.76
N GLN A 67 -34.52 4.80 16.09
CA GLN A 67 -34.82 4.42 17.47
C GLN A 67 -33.58 3.91 18.21
N ILE A 68 -33.55 4.12 19.53
CA ILE A 68 -32.45 3.70 20.40
C ILE A 68 -32.33 2.17 20.45
N LYS A 69 -33.46 1.44 20.51
CA LYS A 69 -33.46 -0.03 20.51
C LYS A 69 -32.82 -0.62 19.25
N ASP A 70 -33.14 -0.06 18.08
CA ASP A 70 -32.54 -0.49 16.81
C ASP A 70 -31.05 -0.14 16.74
N LYS A 71 -30.63 0.97 17.38
CA LYS A 71 -29.21 1.34 17.51
C LYS A 71 -28.43 0.30 18.31
N GLU A 72 -28.97 -0.13 19.45
CA GLU A 72 -28.35 -1.15 20.30
C GLU A 72 -28.23 -2.50 19.57
N GLU A 73 -29.28 -2.90 18.85
CA GLU A 73 -29.28 -4.11 18.04
C GLU A 73 -28.21 -4.04 16.93
N MET A 74 -28.12 -2.91 16.23
CA MET A 74 -27.10 -2.66 15.20
C MET A 74 -25.69 -2.72 15.77
N ILE A 75 -25.43 -2.09 16.92
CA ILE A 75 -24.13 -2.11 17.59
C ILE A 75 -23.75 -3.55 17.97
N ASN A 76 -24.67 -4.32 18.55
CA ASN A 76 -24.38 -5.70 18.92
C ASN A 76 -24.07 -6.57 17.71
N LYS A 77 -24.84 -6.44 16.62
CA LYS A 77 -24.60 -7.18 15.38
C LYS A 77 -23.28 -6.79 14.71
N LYS A 78 -22.93 -5.50 14.72
CA LYS A 78 -21.62 -5.00 14.27
C LYS A 78 -20.50 -5.64 15.10
N ARG A 79 -20.64 -5.65 16.43
CA ARG A 79 -19.67 -6.25 17.35
C ARG A 79 -19.44 -7.73 17.04
N LEU A 80 -20.51 -8.51 16.84
CA LEU A 80 -20.41 -9.93 16.52
C LEU A 80 -19.67 -10.16 15.19
N TYR A 81 -19.98 -9.35 14.17
CA TYR A 81 -19.28 -9.42 12.89
C TYR A 81 -17.79 -9.07 13.01
N ASP A 82 -17.46 -7.97 13.68
CA ASP A 82 -16.08 -7.53 13.89
C ASP A 82 -15.27 -8.58 14.70
N MET A 83 -15.87 -9.18 15.73
CA MET A 83 -15.25 -10.28 16.49
C MET A 83 -15.02 -11.51 15.62
N LYS A 84 -15.99 -11.90 14.78
CA LYS A 84 -15.85 -13.04 13.87
C LYS A 84 -14.68 -12.82 12.90
N LEU A 85 -14.58 -11.65 12.28
CA LEU A 85 -13.45 -11.33 11.38
C LEU A 85 -12.10 -11.40 12.10
N ARG A 86 -12.02 -10.89 13.34
CA ARG A 86 -10.81 -10.99 14.15
C ARG A 86 -10.43 -12.46 14.41
N ASN A 87 -11.39 -13.28 14.81
CA ASN A 87 -11.18 -14.70 15.08
C ASN A 87 -10.74 -15.46 13.83
N LEU A 88 -11.30 -15.17 12.66
CA LEU A 88 -10.88 -15.76 11.39
C LEU A 88 -9.44 -15.39 11.03
N LYS A 89 -9.04 -14.13 11.24
CA LYS A 89 -7.65 -13.69 11.02
C LYS A 89 -6.69 -14.43 11.96
N VAL A 90 -7.03 -14.50 13.25
CA VAL A 90 -6.21 -15.20 14.26
C VAL A 90 -6.10 -16.67 13.91
N THR A 91 -7.22 -17.37 13.73
CA THR A 91 -7.25 -18.82 13.44
C THR A 91 -6.44 -19.15 12.19
N SER A 92 -6.64 -18.41 11.09
CA SER A 92 -5.87 -18.66 9.88
C SER A 92 -4.37 -18.37 10.04
N THR A 93 -4.00 -17.40 10.87
CA THR A 93 -2.60 -17.08 11.16
C THR A 93 -1.96 -18.18 11.99
N THR A 94 -2.66 -18.65 13.03
CA THR A 94 -2.25 -19.78 13.87
C THR A 94 -2.06 -21.04 13.03
N SER A 95 -3.06 -21.42 12.21
CA SER A 95 -2.94 -22.59 11.32
C SER A 95 -1.79 -22.46 10.33
N PHE A 96 -1.51 -21.26 9.82
CA PHE A 96 -0.37 -21.04 8.92
C PHE A 96 0.99 -21.25 9.63
N ILE A 97 1.12 -20.81 10.89
CA ILE A 97 2.33 -21.04 11.68
C ILE A 97 2.47 -22.53 12.04
N ASP A 98 1.37 -23.18 12.43
CA ASP A 98 1.36 -24.57 12.88
C ASP A 98 1.69 -25.56 11.74
N GLN A 99 1.23 -25.26 10.52
CA GLN A 99 1.47 -26.08 9.32
C GLN A 99 2.82 -25.80 8.65
N ALA A 100 3.58 -24.79 9.11
CA ALA A 100 4.83 -24.43 8.47
C ALA A 100 6.00 -25.31 8.94
N ASP A 101 6.78 -25.82 7.98
CA ASP A 101 8.02 -26.57 8.26
C ASP A 101 9.01 -25.75 9.10
N ASN A 102 9.02 -24.42 8.91
CA ASN A 102 9.83 -23.48 9.69
C ASN A 102 8.96 -22.39 10.32
N LYS A 103 8.60 -22.59 11.59
CA LYS A 103 7.74 -21.70 12.38
C LYS A 103 8.31 -20.29 12.53
N SER A 104 9.62 -20.16 12.79
CA SER A 104 10.26 -18.85 12.94
C SER A 104 10.21 -18.06 11.64
N LYS A 105 10.44 -18.71 10.49
CA LYS A 105 10.33 -18.07 9.16
C LYS A 105 8.88 -17.68 8.85
N ALA A 106 7.92 -18.54 9.15
CA ALA A 106 6.49 -18.25 8.97
C ALA A 106 6.03 -17.05 9.82
N LEU A 107 6.48 -16.97 11.08
CA LEU A 107 6.21 -15.85 11.96
C LEU A 107 6.82 -14.55 11.42
N TRP A 108 8.08 -14.59 10.98
CA TRP A 108 8.74 -13.44 10.35
C TRP A 108 8.03 -12.97 9.07
N GLN A 109 7.49 -13.89 8.27
CA GLN A 109 6.70 -13.53 7.09
C GLN A 109 5.42 -12.76 7.47
N ILE A 110 4.73 -13.17 8.54
CA ILE A 110 3.55 -12.46 9.04
C ILE A 110 3.93 -11.05 9.51
N ILE A 111 4.98 -10.93 10.33
CA ILE A 111 5.47 -9.63 10.83
C ILE A 111 5.85 -8.71 9.66
N ASN A 112 6.60 -9.21 8.69
CA ASN A 112 7.00 -8.44 7.52
C ASN A 112 5.79 -8.01 6.67
N LYS A 113 4.77 -8.86 6.55
CA LYS A 113 3.53 -8.53 5.82
C LYS A 113 2.73 -7.40 6.49
N GLU A 114 2.72 -7.33 7.82
CA GLU A 114 2.03 -6.26 8.56
C GLU A 114 2.88 -4.98 8.63
N ARG A 115 4.22 -5.08 8.58
CA ARG A 115 5.14 -3.93 8.59
C ARG A 115 5.34 -3.27 7.22
N LYS A 116 5.26 -4.02 6.12
CA LYS A 116 5.44 -3.48 4.78
C LYS A 116 4.24 -2.60 4.40
N GLY A 117 4.48 -1.30 4.16
CA GLY A 117 3.52 -0.40 3.54
C GLY A 117 3.09 -0.89 2.15
N LYS A 118 1.90 -0.50 1.69
CA LYS A 118 1.33 -0.96 0.41
C LYS A 118 2.03 -0.41 -0.85
N CYS A 119 2.96 0.53 -0.72
CA CYS A 119 3.80 0.99 -1.82
C CYS A 119 5.12 0.22 -1.82
N GLU A 120 5.25 -0.73 -2.74
CA GLU A 120 6.56 -1.18 -3.21
C GLU A 120 6.89 -0.39 -4.48
N GLU A 121 7.27 0.87 -4.33
CA GLU A 121 8.21 1.44 -5.29
C GLU A 121 9.53 0.74 -4.99
N LYS A 122 10.00 -0.08 -5.92
CA LYS A 122 11.37 -0.59 -5.83
C LYS A 122 12.28 0.63 -5.78
N PRO A 123 13.23 0.72 -4.83
CA PRO A 123 14.15 1.84 -4.81
C PRO A 123 14.85 1.90 -6.18
N HIS A 124 14.55 2.94 -6.95
CA HIS A 124 15.20 3.20 -8.22
C HIS A 124 16.52 3.89 -7.90
N ILE A 125 17.61 3.12 -7.96
CA ILE A 125 18.95 3.64 -7.70
C ILE A 125 19.51 4.13 -9.03
N GLU A 126 19.64 5.44 -9.16
CA GLU A 126 20.35 6.10 -10.27
C GLU A 126 21.61 6.76 -9.72
N LEU A 127 22.74 6.57 -10.41
CA LEU A 127 24.01 7.16 -10.05
C LEU A 127 24.60 7.89 -11.26
N GLU A 128 25.08 9.11 -11.06
CA GLU A 128 25.83 9.83 -12.09
C GLU A 128 27.31 9.42 -12.02
N ILE A 129 27.79 8.77 -13.08
CA ILE A 129 29.20 8.38 -13.23
C ILE A 129 29.73 9.10 -14.47
N ASN A 130 30.72 9.97 -14.29
CA ASN A 130 31.37 10.72 -15.38
C ASN A 130 30.39 11.51 -16.27
N GLY A 131 29.38 12.17 -15.68
CA GLY A 131 28.39 12.95 -16.41
C GLY A 131 27.27 12.13 -17.07
N LYS A 132 27.26 10.80 -16.88
CA LYS A 132 26.21 9.92 -17.39
C LYS A 132 25.43 9.30 -16.22
N VAL A 133 24.11 9.47 -16.24
CA VAL A 133 23.21 8.80 -15.28
C VAL A 133 23.04 7.34 -15.69
N THR A 134 23.38 6.43 -14.79
CA THR A 134 23.26 4.98 -14.97
C THR A 134 22.37 4.39 -13.88
N ASN A 135 21.44 3.53 -14.30
CA ASN A 135 20.59 2.70 -13.43
C ASN A 135 20.92 1.19 -13.53
N ASN A 136 22.01 0.85 -14.24
CA ASN A 136 22.49 -0.52 -14.37
C ASN A 136 23.13 -0.97 -13.06
N SER A 137 22.50 -1.94 -12.38
CA SER A 137 22.92 -2.46 -11.09
C SER A 137 24.38 -2.95 -11.06
N LYS A 138 24.92 -3.45 -12.18
CA LYS A 138 26.31 -3.93 -12.25
C LYS A 138 27.31 -2.77 -12.27
N GLU A 139 27.03 -1.76 -13.08
CA GLU A 139 27.87 -0.57 -13.19
C GLU A 139 27.87 0.24 -11.89
N VAL A 140 26.70 0.37 -11.25
CA VAL A 140 26.57 1.03 -9.94
C VAL A 140 27.38 0.30 -8.88
N ALA A 141 27.27 -1.03 -8.80
CA ALA A 141 28.04 -1.83 -7.83
C ALA A 141 29.55 -1.74 -8.07
N GLU A 142 29.98 -1.82 -9.34
CA GLU A 142 31.38 -1.71 -9.70
C GLU A 142 31.96 -0.33 -9.33
N HIS A 143 31.22 0.75 -9.60
CA HIS A 143 31.62 2.10 -9.21
C HIS A 143 31.75 2.25 -7.70
N PHE A 144 30.80 1.72 -6.92
CA PHE A 144 30.92 1.71 -5.46
C PHE A 144 32.16 0.98 -4.97
N ASN A 145 32.43 -0.21 -5.51
CA ASN A 145 33.61 -0.98 -5.15
C ASN A 145 34.88 -0.19 -5.45
N GLN A 146 35.01 0.36 -6.66
CA GLN A 146 36.17 1.15 -7.04
C GLN A 146 36.35 2.40 -6.18
N TYR A 147 35.27 3.11 -5.88
CA TYR A 147 35.29 4.29 -5.02
C TYR A 147 35.81 3.95 -3.63
N PHE A 148 35.22 2.96 -2.97
CA PHE A 148 35.59 2.60 -1.59
C PHE A 148 36.96 1.91 -1.51
N SER A 149 37.39 1.20 -2.55
CA SER A 149 38.75 0.65 -2.59
C SER A 149 39.82 1.73 -2.76
N LYS A 150 39.53 2.83 -3.46
CA LYS A 150 40.51 3.90 -3.75
C LYS A 150 40.41 5.10 -2.81
N ILE A 151 39.40 5.17 -1.95
CA ILE A 151 39.16 6.36 -1.12
C ILE A 151 40.34 6.65 -0.19
N ALA A 152 41.00 5.62 0.37
CA ALA A 152 42.13 5.80 1.26
C ALA A 152 43.35 6.39 0.54
N GLU A 153 43.68 5.88 -0.65
CA GLU A 153 44.76 6.36 -1.50
C GLU A 153 44.50 7.79 -1.98
N ASN A 154 43.30 8.04 -2.50
CA ASN A 154 42.86 9.39 -2.91
C ASN A 154 42.96 10.40 -1.76
N THR A 155 42.63 9.99 -0.53
CA THR A 155 42.73 10.86 0.66
C THR A 155 44.18 11.20 0.99
N LEU A 156 45.11 10.26 0.83
CA LEU A 156 46.53 10.49 1.07
C LEU A 156 47.16 11.40 0.00
N ASP A 157 46.78 11.23 -1.27
CA ASP A 157 47.30 12.03 -2.37
C ASP A 157 46.82 13.49 -2.32
N GLN A 158 45.56 13.72 -1.93
CA GLN A 158 45.07 15.08 -1.67
C GLN A 158 45.87 15.79 -0.56
N ASN A 159 46.26 15.06 0.50
CA ASN A 159 47.07 15.62 1.58
C ASN A 159 48.54 15.85 1.19
N LYS A 160 49.13 15.03 0.31
CA LYS A 160 50.48 15.27 -0.24
C LYS A 160 50.54 16.49 -1.14
N THR A 161 49.49 16.74 -1.92
CA THR A 161 49.42 17.88 -2.84
C THR A 161 49.44 19.23 -2.09
N ILE A 162 48.98 19.25 -0.84
CA ILE A 162 49.03 20.44 0.04
C ILE A 162 50.46 20.76 0.52
N ILE A 163 51.41 19.81 0.49
CA ILE A 163 52.74 19.97 1.09
C ILE A 163 53.80 20.48 0.08
N ILE A 164 53.52 20.47 -1.22
CA ILE A 164 54.52 20.81 -2.25
C ILE A 164 54.31 22.24 -2.77
N HIS A 165 54.67 23.26 -1.95
CA HIS A 165 55.30 24.56 -2.32
C HIS A 165 55.41 25.53 -1.10
N PRO A 166 56.44 26.40 -0.99
CA PRO A 166 57.85 26.09 -0.81
C PRO A 166 58.43 26.72 0.49
N GLY A 167 59.33 26.04 1.19
CA GLY A 167 60.01 26.68 2.34
C GLY A 167 60.87 25.76 3.22
N THR A 168 62.09 25.50 2.74
CA THR A 168 63.29 25.25 3.54
C THR A 168 63.52 23.85 4.14
N THR A 169 64.69 23.34 3.76
CA THR A 169 65.40 22.14 4.18
C THR A 169 65.58 22.01 5.70
N LEU A 170 65.50 20.78 6.22
CA LEU A 170 66.53 20.32 7.15
C LEU A 170 66.80 18.83 7.00
N ASN A 171 68.02 18.58 6.53
CA ASN A 171 68.74 17.32 6.51
C ASN A 171 68.79 16.71 7.93
N ARG A 172 68.56 15.41 8.07
CA ARG A 172 69.20 14.60 9.11
C ARG A 172 69.28 13.16 8.63
N GLY A 173 70.50 12.79 8.25
CA GLY A 173 70.86 11.42 7.97
C GLY A 173 70.73 10.51 9.19
N ILE A 174 70.40 9.26 8.86
CA ILE A 174 70.88 7.95 9.34
C ILE A 174 71.83 7.94 10.56
N PRO A 175 71.76 6.89 11.42
CA PRO A 175 72.13 5.52 11.03
C PRO A 175 70.98 4.50 10.99
#